data_AF-A0A316WFL1-F1
#
_entry.id   AF-A0A316WFL1-F1
#
_cell.length_a   1.000
_cell.length_b   1.000
_cell.length_c   1.000
_cell.angle_alpha   90.00
_cell.angle_beta   90.00
_cell.angle_gamma   90.00
#
_symmetry.space_group_name_H-M   'P 1'
#
loop_
_entity.id
_entity.type
_entity.pdbx_description
1 polymer ?
#
loop_
_entity_poly.entity_id
_entity_poly.type
_entity_poly.pdbx_seq_one_letter_code
_entity_poly.pdbx_strand_id
1 'polypeptide(L)'
;MAEYFTLEKIEQIAKKIFSPHNSKKIEVKLDTDLLTVRIFKKSILNGWFSLIEIKRFYQECEKYKLVSFLYSWEMTSLDLDNNEYIDVNFHLM
;
A
#
# COMPACT_ATOMS: atom_id res chain seq x y z
N MET A 1 4.94 -20.43 -6.99
CA MET A 1 3.49 -20.52 -7.31
C MET A 1 2.63 -19.83 -6.26
N ALA A 2 2.92 -19.97 -4.95
CA ALA A 2 2.21 -19.25 -3.88
C ALA A 2 2.40 -17.72 -3.88
N GLU A 3 3.61 -17.23 -4.19
CA GLU A 3 3.92 -15.79 -4.19
C GLU A 3 3.08 -14.96 -5.18
N TYR A 4 2.74 -15.53 -6.35
CA TYR A 4 1.91 -14.85 -7.34
C TYR A 4 0.48 -14.59 -6.85
N PHE A 5 -0.10 -15.54 -6.11
CA PHE A 5 -1.42 -15.37 -5.50
C PHE A 5 -1.41 -14.32 -4.40
N THR A 6 -0.31 -14.24 -3.64
CA THR A 6 -0.12 -13.25 -2.59
C THR A 6 -0.07 -11.84 -3.15
N LEU A 7 0.77 -11.57 -4.16
CA LEU A 7 0.91 -10.23 -4.75
C LEU A 7 -0.41 -9.76 -5.39
N GLU A 8 -1.08 -10.62 -6.16
CA GLU A 8 -2.37 -10.27 -6.78
C GLU A 8 -3.42 -9.90 -5.72
N LYS A 9 -3.44 -10.61 -4.58
CA LYS A 9 -4.39 -10.31 -3.51
C LYS A 9 -4.07 -8.99 -2.82
N ILE A 10 -2.79 -8.71 -2.56
CA ILE A 10 -2.34 -7.44 -1.99
C ILE A 10 -2.73 -6.30 -2.93
N GLU A 11 -2.52 -6.43 -4.24
CA GLU A 11 -2.94 -5.44 -5.23
C GLU A 11 -4.45 -5.18 -5.20
N GLN A 12 -5.27 -6.23 -5.12
CA GLN A 12 -6.73 -6.08 -5.05
C GLN A 12 -7.14 -5.28 -3.80
N ILE A 13 -6.52 -5.56 -2.65
CA ILE A 13 -6.79 -4.83 -1.39
C ILE A 13 -6.31 -3.39 -1.51
N ALA A 14 -5.10 -3.15 -2.02
CA ALA A 14 -4.54 -1.81 -2.22
C ALA A 14 -5.43 -0.96 -3.12
N LYS A 15 -5.88 -1.51 -4.27
CA LYS A 15 -6.80 -0.84 -5.19
C LYS A 15 -8.13 -0.52 -4.51
N LYS A 16 -8.70 -1.45 -3.75
CA LYS A 16 -9.98 -1.25 -3.03
C LYS A 16 -9.90 -0.13 -1.98
N ILE A 17 -8.78 -0.02 -1.27
CA ILE A 17 -8.62 0.92 -0.15
C ILE A 17 -8.13 2.29 -0.63
N PHE A 18 -7.05 2.33 -1.42
CA PHE A 18 -6.39 3.58 -1.82
C PHE A 18 -6.94 4.17 -3.12
N SER A 19 -7.73 3.42 -3.89
CA SER A 19 -8.39 3.86 -5.12
C SER A 19 -9.87 3.48 -5.16
N PRO A 20 -10.68 3.99 -4.21
CA PRO A 20 -12.12 3.81 -4.28
C PRO A 20 -12.64 4.36 -5.61
N HIS A 21 -13.53 3.60 -6.27
CA HIS A 21 -14.05 3.90 -7.61
C HIS A 21 -12.99 4.08 -8.71
N ASN A 22 -11.82 3.43 -8.57
CA ASN A 22 -10.70 3.56 -9.52
C ASN A 22 -10.24 5.03 -9.69
N SER A 23 -10.33 5.81 -8.62
CA SER A 23 -10.04 7.24 -8.62
C SER A 23 -8.56 7.55 -8.78
N LYS A 24 -7.66 6.64 -8.38
CA LYS A 24 -6.19 6.77 -8.44
C LYS A 24 -5.54 5.55 -9.10
N LYS A 25 -4.39 5.73 -9.74
CA LYS A 25 -3.55 4.59 -10.14
C LYS A 25 -2.79 4.10 -8.92
N ILE A 26 -2.77 2.78 -8.72
CA ILE A 26 -2.05 2.11 -7.62
C ILE A 26 -1.11 1.09 -8.23
N GLU A 27 0.14 1.08 -7.78
CA GLU A 27 1.13 0.06 -8.07
C GLU A 27 1.59 -0.56 -6.76
N VAL A 28 1.80 -1.87 -6.72
CA VAL A 28 2.31 -2.57 -5.56
C VAL A 28 3.59 -3.28 -5.97
N LYS A 29 4.63 -3.13 -5.16
CA LYS A 29 5.89 -3.87 -5.30
C LYS A 29 6.12 -4.63 -4.00
N LEU A 30 6.37 -5.92 -4.14
CA LEU A 30 6.66 -6.81 -3.02
C LEU A 30 8.09 -7.32 -3.23
N ASP A 31 9.00 -6.80 -2.42
CA ASP A 31 10.38 -7.25 -2.31
C ASP A 31 10.53 -8.15 -1.07
N THR A 32 11.72 -8.70 -0.83
CA THR A 32 11.96 -9.65 0.27
C THR A 32 11.71 -9.03 1.65
N ASP A 33 12.11 -7.78 1.85
CA ASP A 33 12.08 -7.06 3.14
C ASP A 33 11.15 -5.83 3.13
N LEU A 34 10.54 -5.53 1.98
CA LEU A 34 9.77 -4.31 1.80
C LEU A 34 8.54 -4.52 0.91
N LEU A 35 7.38 -4.09 1.41
CA LEU A 35 6.17 -3.93 0.62
C LEU A 35 5.95 -2.44 0.35
N THR A 36 6.02 -2.06 -0.91
CA THR A 36 5.79 -0.67 -1.37
C THR A 36 4.44 -0.57 -2.06
N VAL A 37 3.57 0.32 -1.57
CA VAL A 37 2.33 0.72 -2.25
C VAL A 37 2.50 2.13 -2.80
N ARG A 38 2.58 2.23 -4.12
CA ARG A 38 2.72 3.49 -4.85
C ARG A 38 1.36 4.01 -5.28
N ILE A 39 1.08 5.26 -4.91
CA ILE A 39 -0.21 5.92 -5.11
C ILE A 39 0.00 7.17 -5.96
N PHE A 40 -0.44 7.14 -7.21
CA PHE A 40 -0.24 8.27 -8.12
C PHE A 40 -1.19 9.44 -7.81
N LYS A 41 -0.63 10.64 -7.72
CA LYS A 41 -1.34 11.91 -7.51
C LYS A 41 -2.09 12.26 -8.80
N LYS A 42 -3.38 12.59 -8.70
CA LYS A 42 -4.10 13.26 -9.80
C LYS A 42 -3.98 14.76 -9.60
N SER A 43 -3.56 15.48 -10.65
CA SER A 43 -3.16 16.90 -10.69
C SER A 43 -4.13 17.95 -10.11
N ILE A 44 -5.32 17.56 -9.64
CA ILE A 44 -6.35 18.46 -9.10
C ILE A 44 -6.74 18.09 -7.65
N LEU A 45 -6.36 16.91 -7.19
CA LEU A 45 -6.60 16.47 -5.83
C LEU A 45 -5.26 16.46 -5.10
N ASN A 46 -5.01 17.53 -4.34
CA ASN A 46 -4.19 17.46 -3.12
C ASN A 46 -4.90 16.52 -2.13
N GLY A 47 -5.09 15.26 -2.53
CA GLY A 47 -5.84 14.28 -1.80
C GLY A 47 -5.06 13.99 -0.55
N TRP A 48 -5.60 14.43 0.58
CA TRP A 48 -5.11 14.10 1.90
C TRP A 48 -4.95 12.59 1.97
N PHE A 49 -3.70 12.13 2.04
CA PHE A 49 -3.41 10.72 2.22
C PHE A 49 -3.82 10.36 3.64
N SER A 50 -4.76 9.41 3.79
CA SER A 50 -5.35 9.15 5.09
C SER A 50 -4.58 8.08 5.84
N LEU A 51 -4.06 8.39 7.03
CA LEU A 51 -3.49 7.41 7.95
C LEU A 51 -4.47 6.24 8.23
N ILE A 52 -5.78 6.50 8.15
CA ILE A 52 -6.82 5.48 8.30
C ILE A 52 -6.76 4.47 7.15
N GLU A 53 -6.46 4.90 5.92
CA GLU A 53 -6.32 4.01 4.76
C GLU A 53 -5.09 3.09 4.93
N ILE A 54 -3.96 3.64 5.39
CA ILE A 54 -2.74 2.86 5.71
C ILE A 54 -3.06 1.78 6.75
N LYS A 55 -3.68 2.18 7.86
CA LYS A 55 -4.05 1.25 8.94
C LYS A 55 -4.98 0.16 8.45
N ARG A 56 -6.01 0.50 7.67
CA ARG A 56 -6.95 -0.48 7.11
C ARG A 56 -6.26 -1.46 6.18
N PHE A 57 -5.36 -0.97 5.32
CA PHE A 57 -4.61 -1.83 4.42
C PHE A 57 -3.73 -2.83 5.18
N TYR A 58 -2.99 -2.35 6.18
CA TYR A 58 -2.19 -3.18 7.07
C TYR A 58 -3.03 -4.28 7.73
N GLN A 59 -4.16 -3.89 8.35
CA GLN A 59 -5.04 -4.83 9.06
C GLN A 59 -5.64 -5.90 8.15
N GLU A 60 -6.03 -5.54 6.92
CA GLU A 60 -6.53 -6.53 5.95
C GLU A 60 -5.41 -7.48 5.50
N CYS A 61 -4.18 -6.99 5.30
CA CYS A 61 -3.05 -7.86 4.97
C CYS A 61 -2.73 -8.86 6.09
N GLU A 62 -2.76 -8.44 7.36
CA GLU A 62 -2.58 -9.33 8.51
C GLU A 62 -3.72 -10.35 8.63
N LYS A 63 -4.97 -9.88 8.51
CA LYS A 63 -6.17 -10.73 8.61
C LYS A 63 -6.16 -11.88 7.61
N TYR A 64 -5.67 -11.61 6.39
CA TYR A 64 -5.54 -12.63 5.34
C TYR A 64 -4.17 -13.33 5.32
N LYS A 65 -3.28 -13.01 6.26
CA LYS A 65 -1.91 -13.56 6.37
C LYS A 65 -1.14 -13.47 5.04
N LEU A 66 -1.24 -12.34 4.36
CA LEU A 66 -0.62 -12.15 3.04
C LEU A 66 0.89 -11.95 3.15
N VAL A 67 1.32 -11.18 4.15
CA VAL A 67 2.73 -10.89 4.45
C VAL A 67 2.93 -10.84 5.96
N SER A 68 4.18 -10.96 6.39
CA SER A 68 4.58 -10.80 7.78
C SER A 68 5.26 -9.44 7.94
N PHE A 69 4.66 -8.54 8.70
CA PHE A 69 5.22 -7.21 8.92
C PHE A 69 6.21 -7.21 10.07
N LEU A 70 7.34 -6.52 9.88
CA LEU A 70 8.36 -6.36 10.91
C LEU A 70 7.91 -5.40 12.02
N TYR A 71 7.15 -4.37 11.65
CA TYR A 71 6.68 -3.33 12.56
C TYR A 71 5.17 -3.12 12.41
N SER A 72 4.56 -2.51 13.43
CA SER A 72 3.16 -2.08 13.36
C SER A 72 2.98 -0.94 12.34
N TRP A 73 1.74 -0.73 11.89
CA TRP A 73 1.42 0.26 10.86
C TRP A 73 1.85 1.70 11.22
N GLU A 74 2.01 2.04 12.50
CA GLU A 74 2.50 3.35 12.95
C GLU A 74 3.95 3.63 12.51
N MET A 75 4.74 2.59 12.23
CA MET A 75 6.12 2.68 11.73
C MET A 75 6.21 2.61 10.20
N THR A 76 5.08 2.68 9.50
CA THR A 76 5.06 2.76 8.03
C THR A 76 5.77 4.03 7.58
N SER A 77 6.68 3.93 6.61
CA SER A 77 7.35 5.09 6.05
C SER A 77 6.60 5.64 4.84
N LEU A 78 6.59 6.97 4.70
CA LEU A 78 5.97 7.66 3.58
C LEU A 78 7.05 8.44 2.84
N ASP A 79 7.21 8.15 1.55
CA ASP A 79 8.00 8.99 0.65
C ASP A 79 7.05 9.95 -0.07
N LEU A 80 7.24 11.24 0.20
CA LEU A 80 6.43 12.34 -0.31
C LEU A 80 7.20 13.23 -1.29
N ASP A 81 8.47 12.92 -1.55
CA ASP A 81 9.39 13.79 -2.30
C ASP A 81 9.03 13.87 -3.79
N ASN A 82 8.34 12.85 -4.31
CA ASN A 82 7.91 12.83 -5.70
C ASN A 82 6.58 13.59 -5.91
N ASN A 83 6.53 14.49 -6.89
CA ASN A 83 5.31 15.26 -7.19
C ASN A 83 4.24 14.46 -7.95
N GLU A 84 4.56 13.29 -8.48
CA GLU A 84 3.65 12.43 -9.26
C GLU A 84 2.99 11.32 -8.43
N TYR A 85 3.61 10.91 -7.31
CA TYR A 85 3.11 9.82 -6.49
C TYR A 85 3.51 9.94 -5.01
N ILE A 86 2.94 9.07 -4.19
CA ILE A 86 3.31 8.83 -2.80
C ILE A 86 3.65 7.35 -2.70
N ASP A 87 4.82 7.02 -2.13
CA ASP A 87 5.15 5.63 -1.80
C ASP A 87 4.91 5.40 -0.30
N VAL A 88 4.21 4.31 -0.02
CA VAL A 88 3.90 3.84 1.34
C VAL A 88 4.64 2.54 1.55
N ASN A 89 5.66 2.54 2.41
CA ASN A 89 6.54 1.40 2.58
C ASN A 89 6.33 0.72 3.93
N PHE A 90 6.06 -0.58 3.87
CA PHE A 90 5.91 -1.46 5.02
C PHE A 90 7.09 -2.42 5.09
N HIS A 91 7.79 -2.44 6.21
CA HIS A 91 8.91 -3.36 6.43
C HIS A 91 8.40 -4.76 6.74
N LEU A 92 9.01 -5.77 6.13
CA LEU A 92 8.64 -7.19 6.23
C LEU A 92 9.67 -7.97 7.06
N MET A 93 9.24 -9.11 7.60
CA MET A 93 10.11 -10.08 8.31
C MET A 93 10.75 -11.08 7.35
#